data_AF-A0A7J6KIM6-F1
#
_entry.id   AF-A0A7J6KIM6-F1
#
_cell.length_a   1.000
_cell.length_b   1.000
_cell.length_c   1.000
_cell.angle_alpha   90.00
_cell.angle_beta   90.00
_cell.angle_gamma   90.00
#
_symmetry.space_group_name_H-M   'P 1'
#
loop_
_entity.id
_entity.type
_entity.pdbx_description
1 polymer ?
#
loop_
_entity_poly.entity_id
_entity_poly.type
_entity_poly.pdbx_seq_one_letter_code
_entity_poly.pdbx_strand_id
1 'polypeptide(L)'
;LFNTYAAKWFCDDVFQKAFAFNNYHSDHQYTIPDGLEIQQYRENIEKVPAVDSPLIFGLHTNADLTYRQLEASMMLTTIQETLPKEGGGGSGKSRDEIVKDKANEVLAKVPPDFVEEIFRSQIAKLKGPPNTPDKGFAAPLNIFLFQELQRIQRVIGI
;
A
#
# COMPACT_ATOMS: atom_id res chain seq x y z
N LEU A 1 -7.96 -14.49 -8.22
CA LEU A 1 -6.93 -14.02 -9.17
C LEU A 1 -6.61 -15.07 -10.23
N PHE A 2 -6.20 -16.29 -9.86
CA PHE A 2 -5.94 -17.38 -10.84
C PHE A 2 -7.11 -17.65 -11.79
N ASN A 3 -8.35 -17.72 -11.27
CA ASN A 3 -9.54 -17.91 -12.11
C ASN A 3 -9.73 -16.79 -13.14
N THR A 4 -9.31 -15.56 -12.83
CA THR A 4 -9.40 -14.42 -13.74
C THR A 4 -8.41 -14.56 -14.89
N TYR A 5 -7.17 -14.98 -14.61
CA TYR A 5 -6.18 -15.29 -15.63
C TYR A 5 -6.63 -16.47 -16.50
N ALA A 6 -7.14 -17.53 -15.86
CA ALA A 6 -7.63 -18.69 -16.58
C ALA A 6 -8.78 -18.33 -17.54
N ALA A 7 -9.76 -17.56 -17.07
CA ALA A 7 -10.86 -17.10 -17.93
C ALA A 7 -10.41 -16.18 -19.07
N LYS A 8 -9.34 -15.40 -18.87
CA LYS A 8 -8.81 -14.47 -19.88
C LYS A 8 -7.95 -15.17 -20.94
N TRP A 9 -7.22 -16.22 -20.56
CA TRP A 9 -6.20 -16.85 -21.41
C TRP A 9 -6.54 -18.28 -21.85
N PHE A 10 -7.58 -18.92 -21.32
CA PHE A 10 -8.10 -20.19 -21.82
C PHE A 10 -9.42 -19.96 -22.56
N CYS A 11 -9.35 -19.27 -23.70
CA CYS A 11 -10.46 -19.01 -24.59
C CYS A 11 -10.05 -19.24 -26.06
N ASP A 12 -11.03 -19.37 -26.96
CA ASP A 12 -10.78 -19.62 -28.38
C ASP A 12 -10.02 -18.49 -29.08
N ASP A 13 -10.05 -17.27 -28.52
CA ASP A 13 -9.32 -16.11 -29.05
C ASP A 13 -7.81 -16.35 -29.11
N VAL A 14 -7.28 -17.24 -28.26
CA VAL A 14 -5.85 -17.58 -28.20
C VAL A 14 -5.33 -18.19 -29.50
N PHE A 15 -6.22 -18.83 -30.28
CA PHE A 15 -5.85 -19.44 -31.56
C PHE A 15 -5.81 -18.43 -32.73
N GLN A 16 -6.19 -17.17 -32.49
CA GLN A 16 -6.11 -16.12 -33.51
C GLN A 16 -4.67 -15.64 -33.68
N LYS A 17 -4.22 -15.45 -34.93
CA LYS A 17 -2.86 -14.96 -35.23
C LYS A 17 -2.55 -13.58 -34.64
N ALA A 18 -3.58 -12.77 -34.39
CA ALA A 18 -3.46 -11.44 -33.80
C ALA A 18 -3.55 -11.44 -32.26
N PHE A 19 -3.66 -12.63 -31.63
CA PHE A 19 -3.75 -12.73 -30.19
C PHE A 19 -2.43 -12.34 -29.53
N ALA A 20 -2.53 -11.48 -28.51
CA ALA A 20 -1.44 -11.13 -27.64
C ALA A 20 -1.89 -11.25 -26.18
N PHE A 21 -0.98 -11.66 -25.30
CA PHE A 21 -1.25 -11.76 -23.86
C PHE A 21 -1.45 -10.37 -23.20
N ASN A 22 -1.10 -9.30 -23.92
CA ASN A 22 -1.36 -7.91 -23.56
C ASN A 22 -1.99 -7.11 -24.70
N ASN A 23 -2.82 -6.12 -24.34
CA ASN A 23 -3.51 -5.24 -25.30
C ASN A 23 -3.00 -3.80 -25.24
N TYR A 24 -1.74 -3.60 -24.84
CA TYR A 24 -1.14 -2.27 -24.66
C TYR A 24 -0.25 -1.94 -25.85
N HIS A 25 -0.69 -1.03 -26.71
CA HIS A 25 0.05 -0.63 -27.93
C HIS A 25 1.40 0.04 -27.66
N SER A 26 1.61 0.58 -26.46
CA SER A 26 2.86 1.21 -26.04
C SER A 26 3.89 0.23 -25.46
N ASP A 27 3.55 -1.06 -25.38
CA ASP A 27 4.35 -2.09 -24.74
C ASP A 27 4.70 -3.21 -25.75
N HIS A 28 5.68 -4.04 -25.41
CA HIS A 28 6.02 -5.20 -26.24
C HIS A 28 4.82 -6.13 -26.36
N GLN A 29 4.47 -6.57 -27.57
CA GLN A 29 3.36 -7.49 -27.79
C GLN A 29 3.80 -8.94 -27.58
N TYR A 30 3.27 -9.57 -26.54
CA TYR A 30 3.55 -10.98 -26.23
C TYR A 30 2.61 -11.86 -27.06
N THR A 31 3.07 -12.29 -28.22
CA THR A 31 2.30 -13.10 -29.18
C THR A 31 2.76 -14.55 -29.17
N ILE A 32 1.94 -15.45 -29.71
CA ILE A 32 2.29 -16.86 -29.86
C ILE A 32 3.05 -17.04 -31.18
N PRO A 33 4.28 -17.60 -31.18
CA PRO A 33 5.01 -17.87 -32.41
C PRO A 33 4.30 -18.87 -33.33
N ASP A 34 4.09 -18.47 -34.58
CA ASP A 34 3.66 -19.35 -35.67
C ASP A 34 4.88 -20.13 -36.19
N GLY A 35 5.21 -21.22 -35.51
CA GLY A 35 6.34 -22.07 -35.90
C GLY A 35 6.12 -23.54 -35.58
N LEU A 36 6.75 -24.42 -36.35
CA LEU A 36 6.78 -25.87 -36.08
C LEU A 36 8.16 -26.30 -35.55
N GLU A 37 9.18 -25.48 -35.78
CA GLU A 37 10.56 -25.78 -35.41
C GLU A 37 10.96 -25.06 -34.13
N ILE A 38 11.71 -25.76 -33.26
CA ILE A 38 12.22 -25.22 -32.00
C ILE A 38 13.01 -23.93 -32.22
N GLN A 39 13.75 -23.84 -33.32
CA GLN A 39 14.58 -22.68 -33.62
C GLN A 39 13.75 -21.40 -33.76
N GLN A 40 12.56 -21.48 -34.39
CA GLN A 40 11.64 -20.36 -34.53
C GLN A 40 11.10 -19.89 -33.17
N TYR A 41 10.86 -20.81 -32.24
CA TYR A 41 10.49 -20.45 -30.87
C TYR A 41 11.63 -19.75 -30.13
N ARG A 42 12.87 -20.24 -30.25
CA ARG A 42 14.04 -19.61 -29.63
C ARG A 42 14.26 -18.19 -30.13
N GLU A 43 14.21 -17.99 -31.44
CA GLU A 43 14.37 -16.67 -32.07
C GLU A 43 13.29 -15.69 -31.62
N ASN A 44 12.06 -16.16 -31.33
CA ASN A 44 11.01 -15.29 -30.81
C ASN A 44 11.17 -14.98 -29.33
N ILE A 45 11.62 -15.93 -28.51
CA ILE A 45 11.94 -15.69 -27.09
C ILE A 45 13.06 -14.65 -26.98
N GLU A 46 14.06 -14.69 -27.86
CA GLU A 46 15.16 -13.71 -27.88
C GLU A 46 14.71 -12.29 -28.25
N LYS A 47 13.54 -12.11 -28.90
CA LYS A 47 12.96 -10.79 -29.20
C LYS A 47 12.19 -10.20 -28.02
N VAL A 48 11.84 -11.01 -27.01
CA VAL A 48 11.14 -10.55 -25.82
C VAL A 48 12.10 -9.70 -24.98
N PRO A 49 11.66 -8.55 -24.43
CA PRO A 49 12.50 -7.72 -23.59
C PRO A 49 12.98 -8.48 -22.35
N ALA A 50 14.21 -8.21 -21.92
CA ALA A 50 14.76 -8.80 -20.68
C ALA A 50 14.09 -8.26 -19.41
N VAL A 51 13.43 -7.11 -19.50
CA VAL A 51 12.69 -6.49 -18.41
C VAL A 51 11.24 -6.32 -18.85
N ASP A 52 10.36 -7.09 -18.22
CA ASP A 52 8.93 -7.05 -18.50
C ASP A 52 8.27 -5.84 -17.83
N SER A 53 7.35 -5.21 -18.55
CA SER A 53 6.51 -4.14 -18.02
C SER A 53 5.48 -4.71 -17.03
N PRO A 54 5.16 -4.03 -15.91
CA PRO A 54 4.16 -4.52 -14.95
C PRO A 54 2.77 -4.79 -15.56
N LEU A 55 2.48 -4.16 -16.69
CA LEU A 55 1.22 -4.28 -17.41
C LEU A 55 0.94 -5.72 -17.90
N ILE A 56 1.97 -6.51 -18.23
CA ILE A 56 1.79 -7.92 -18.64
C ILE A 56 1.20 -8.76 -17.49
N PHE A 57 1.52 -8.39 -16.25
CA PHE A 57 1.00 -8.99 -15.03
C PHE A 57 -0.30 -8.33 -14.55
N GLY A 58 -0.94 -7.51 -15.39
CA GLY A 58 -2.16 -6.79 -15.04
C GLY A 58 -1.97 -5.71 -13.97
N LEU A 59 -0.73 -5.28 -13.71
CA LEU A 59 -0.42 -4.22 -12.75
C LEU A 59 -0.29 -2.87 -13.44
N HIS A 60 -0.61 -1.79 -12.70
CA HIS A 60 -0.35 -0.44 -13.16
C HIS A 60 1.15 -0.15 -13.22
N THR A 61 1.59 0.75 -14.11
CA THR A 61 3.01 1.12 -14.29
C THR A 61 3.68 1.61 -13.00
N ASN A 62 2.92 2.23 -12.08
CA ASN A 62 3.38 2.63 -10.74
C ASN A 62 3.87 1.46 -9.86
N ALA A 63 3.56 0.21 -10.20
CA ALA A 63 4.10 -0.95 -9.51
C ALA A 63 5.63 -1.02 -9.62
N ASP A 64 6.20 -0.64 -10.78
CA ASP A 64 7.66 -0.57 -10.95
C ASP A 64 8.28 0.48 -10.03
N LEU A 65 7.66 1.67 -9.93
CA LEU A 65 8.11 2.72 -9.01
C LEU A 65 8.07 2.24 -7.55
N THR A 66 7.01 1.54 -7.17
CA THR A 66 6.84 1.00 -5.81
C THR A 66 7.90 -0.06 -5.50
N TYR A 67 8.17 -0.96 -6.45
CA TYR A 67 9.23 -1.95 -6.35
C TYR A 67 10.60 -1.30 -6.16
N ARG A 68 10.96 -0.33 -7.02
CA ARG A 68 12.25 0.38 -6.92
C ARG A 68 12.39 1.15 -5.62
N GLN A 69 11.31 1.77 -5.14
CA GLN A 69 11.32 2.47 -3.86
C GLN A 69 11.51 1.52 -2.67
N LEU A 70 10.88 0.34 -2.72
CA LEU A 70 11.06 -0.70 -1.72
C LEU A 70 12.50 -1.22 -1.72
N GLU A 71 13.05 -1.53 -2.90
CA GLU A 71 14.43 -1.99 -3.06
C GLU A 71 15.44 -0.96 -2.53
N ALA A 72 15.27 0.31 -2.89
CA ALA A 72 16.11 1.40 -2.40
C ALA A 72 16.00 1.56 -0.87
N SER A 73 14.79 1.47 -0.32
CA SER A 73 14.59 1.53 1.13
C SER A 73 15.27 0.36 1.83
N MET A 74 15.13 -0.86 1.32
CA MET A 74 15.79 -2.06 1.89
C MET A 74 17.31 -1.94 1.83
N MET A 75 17.86 -1.45 0.72
CA MET A 75 19.29 -1.18 0.58
C MET A 75 19.77 -0.17 1.63
N LEU A 76 19.07 0.95 1.79
CA LEU A 76 19.44 1.99 2.76
C LEU A 76 19.33 1.49 4.20
N THR A 77 18.29 0.73 4.53
CA THR A 77 18.14 0.09 5.84
C THR A 77 19.31 -0.86 6.11
N THR A 78 19.66 -1.71 5.12
CA THR A 78 20.78 -2.65 5.25
C THR A 78 22.11 -1.93 5.46
N ILE A 79 22.35 -0.83 4.73
CA ILE A 79 23.54 0.01 4.93
C ILE A 79 23.53 0.59 6.35
N GLN A 80 22.41 1.14 6.80
CA GLN A 80 22.29 1.72 8.14
C GLN A 80 22.54 0.69 9.25
N GLU A 81 22.09 -0.54 9.07
CA GLU A 81 22.27 -1.63 10.04
C GLU A 81 23.71 -2.14 10.11
N THR A 82 24.44 -2.09 9.00
CA THR A 82 25.84 -2.54 8.90
C THR A 82 26.86 -1.47 9.27
N LEU A 83 26.47 -0.19 9.32
CA LEU A 83 27.35 0.88 9.78
C LEU A 83 27.80 0.68 11.24
N PRO A 84 29.09 0.86 11.56
CA PRO A 84 29.59 0.77 12.93
C PRO A 84 28.93 1.86 13.79
N LYS A 85 28.14 1.43 14.78
CA LYS A 85 27.34 2.31 15.66
C LYS A 85 28.18 3.17 16.62
N GLU A 86 29.49 2.94 16.69
CA GLU A 86 30.42 3.58 17.63
C GLU A 86 31.28 4.71 16.99
N GLY A 87 31.13 4.99 15.70
CA GLY A 87 32.08 5.83 14.94
C GLY A 87 31.65 7.28 14.63
N GLY A 88 30.74 7.89 15.39
CA GLY A 88 30.14 9.19 15.04
C GLY A 88 30.33 10.31 16.06
N GLY A 89 31.56 10.82 16.21
CA GLY A 89 31.83 12.07 16.92
C GLY A 89 31.41 13.28 16.08
N GLY A 90 30.12 13.61 16.07
CA GLY A 90 29.57 14.75 15.33
C GLY A 90 29.07 15.85 16.27
N SER A 91 29.60 17.06 16.11
CA SER A 91 29.06 18.28 16.71
C SER A 91 27.67 18.57 16.14
N GLY A 92 26.62 18.21 16.87
CA GLY A 92 25.22 18.33 16.52
C GLY A 92 24.35 17.76 17.64
N LYS A 93 23.02 17.94 17.58
CA LYS A 93 22.12 17.34 18.58
C LYS A 93 22.32 15.83 18.62
N SER A 94 22.42 15.28 19.83
CA SER A 94 22.51 13.84 20.01
C SER A 94 21.26 13.14 19.44
N ARG A 95 21.39 11.88 19.03
CA ARG A 95 20.23 11.07 18.61
C ARG A 95 19.14 11.07 19.67
N ASP A 96 19.52 11.05 20.95
CA ASP A 96 18.59 11.06 22.07
C ASP A 96 17.87 12.41 22.22
N GLU A 97 18.55 13.52 21.92
CA GLU A 97 17.95 14.86 21.91
C GLU A 97 16.94 15.00 20.76
N ILE A 98 17.25 14.48 19.57
CA ILE A 98 16.33 14.48 18.42
C ILE A 98 15.09 13.62 18.74
N VAL A 99 15.27 12.46 19.37
CA VAL A 99 14.17 11.59 19.79
C VAL A 99 13.32 12.29 20.85
N LYS A 100 13.95 12.94 21.83
CA LYS A 100 13.25 13.69 22.89
C LYS A 100 12.44 14.86 22.33
N ASP A 101 13.02 15.63 21.39
CA ASP A 101 12.31 16.74 20.73
C ASP A 101 11.08 16.24 19.97
N LYS A 102 11.22 15.13 19.22
CA LYS A 102 10.09 14.49 18.53
C LYS A 102 9.04 13.95 19.49
N ALA A 103 9.45 13.34 20.59
CA ALA A 103 8.52 12.86 21.61
C ALA A 103 7.71 14.02 22.21
N ASN A 104 8.36 15.16 22.50
CA ASN A 104 7.68 16.36 22.99
C ASN A 104 6.74 16.96 21.94
N GLU A 105 7.13 16.97 20.66
CA GLU A 105 6.27 17.44 19.56
C GLU A 105 5.02 16.56 19.43
N VAL A 106 5.18 15.24 19.49
CA VAL A 106 4.04 14.30 19.45
C VAL A 106 3.15 14.51 20.68
N LEU A 107 3.74 14.60 21.88
CA LEU A 107 3.02 14.84 23.12
C LEU A 107 2.20 16.13 23.09
N ALA A 108 2.75 17.21 22.53
CA ALA A 108 2.06 18.49 22.39
C ALA A 108 0.86 18.44 21.41
N LYS A 109 0.82 17.46 20.50
CA LYS A 109 -0.28 17.25 19.55
C LYS A 109 -1.33 16.27 20.05
N VAL A 110 -1.12 15.60 21.19
CA VAL A 110 -2.10 14.66 21.75
C VAL A 110 -3.33 15.46 22.23
N PRO A 111 -4.56 15.03 21.87
CA PRO A 111 -5.78 15.65 22.38
C PRO A 111 -5.88 15.57 23.92
N PRO A 112 -6.69 16.43 24.56
CA PRO A 112 -6.99 16.32 25.98
C PRO A 112 -7.56 14.95 26.34
N ASP A 113 -7.34 14.52 27.59
CA ASP A 113 -7.82 13.24 28.09
C ASP A 113 -9.34 13.06 27.90
N PHE A 114 -9.72 11.85 27.51
CA PHE A 114 -11.12 11.46 27.39
C PHE A 114 -11.82 11.45 28.75
N VAL A 115 -12.79 12.34 28.93
CA VAL A 115 -13.68 12.37 30.10
C VAL A 115 -15.03 11.76 29.73
N GLU A 116 -15.27 10.53 30.16
CA GLU A 116 -16.42 9.73 29.72
C GLU A 116 -17.76 10.48 29.85
N GLU A 117 -17.97 11.20 30.95
CA GLU A 117 -19.20 11.95 31.21
C GLU A 117 -19.44 13.07 30.17
N ILE A 118 -18.39 13.83 29.86
CA ILE A 118 -18.45 14.92 28.86
C ILE A 118 -18.78 14.34 27.49
N PHE A 119 -18.06 13.30 27.07
CA PHE A 119 -18.25 12.70 25.74
C PHE A 119 -19.59 11.96 25.63
N ARG A 120 -20.09 11.30 26.68
CA ARG A 120 -21.46 10.75 26.69
C ARG A 120 -22.52 11.84 26.46
N SER A 121 -22.37 12.99 27.12
CA SER A 121 -23.30 14.11 26.96
C SER A 121 -23.26 14.73 25.56
N GLN A 122 -22.08 14.76 24.94
CA GLN A 122 -21.88 15.24 23.56
C GLN A 122 -22.46 14.26 22.55
N ILE A 123 -22.22 12.95 22.72
CA ILE A 123 -22.80 11.89 21.89
C ILE A 123 -24.31 11.95 21.94
N ALA A 124 -24.94 12.08 23.11
CA ALA A 124 -26.39 12.20 23.24
C ALA A 124 -27.01 13.35 22.42
N LYS A 125 -26.24 14.42 22.17
CA LYS A 125 -26.65 15.60 21.38
C LYS A 125 -26.34 15.48 19.89
N LEU A 126 -25.48 14.55 19.48
CA LEU A 126 -25.09 14.33 18.10
C LEU A 126 -26.25 13.72 17.30
N LYS A 127 -26.48 14.28 16.10
CA LYS A 127 -27.40 13.69 15.12
C LYS A 127 -26.73 12.48 14.46
N GLY A 128 -27.53 11.51 14.04
CA GLY A 128 -27.08 10.42 13.20
C GLY A 128 -26.66 10.89 11.80
N PRO A 129 -26.27 9.94 10.92
CA PRO A 129 -25.89 10.21 9.54
C PRO A 129 -26.94 11.05 8.78
N PRO A 130 -26.54 11.75 7.71
CA PRO A 130 -27.48 12.46 6.84
C PRO A 130 -28.64 11.54 6.42
N ASN A 131 -29.87 12.06 6.45
CA ASN A 131 -31.11 11.35 6.13
C ASN A 131 -31.59 10.31 7.16
N THR A 132 -31.10 10.35 8.41
CA THR A 132 -31.64 9.51 9.51
C THR A 132 -32.31 10.36 10.61
N PRO A 133 -33.41 9.89 11.22
CA PRO A 133 -34.03 10.58 12.37
C PRO A 133 -33.27 10.31 13.68
N ASP A 134 -32.34 9.36 13.66
CA ASP A 134 -31.64 8.86 14.84
C ASP A 134 -30.73 9.93 15.47
N LYS A 135 -30.65 9.92 16.79
CA LYS A 135 -29.82 10.83 17.58
C LYS A 135 -29.19 10.09 18.74
N GLY A 136 -28.07 10.60 19.23
CA GLY A 136 -27.43 10.00 20.39
C GLY A 136 -27.03 8.55 20.14
N PHE A 137 -27.21 7.72 21.16
CA PHE A 137 -26.96 6.29 21.12
C PHE A 137 -28.02 5.49 20.35
N ALA A 138 -29.06 6.11 19.80
CA ALA A 138 -29.95 5.45 18.85
C ALA A 138 -29.31 5.35 17.45
N ALA A 139 -28.33 6.21 17.13
CA ALA A 139 -27.60 6.16 15.87
C ALA A 139 -26.38 5.21 15.97
N PRO A 140 -26.29 4.14 15.17
CA PRO A 140 -25.19 3.17 15.26
C PRO A 140 -23.79 3.77 15.08
N LEU A 141 -23.64 4.78 14.22
CA LEU A 141 -22.36 5.45 13.99
C LEU A 141 -21.86 6.22 15.23
N ASN A 142 -22.78 6.76 16.03
CA ASN A 142 -22.44 7.44 17.28
C ASN A 142 -21.99 6.46 18.36
N ILE A 143 -22.57 5.26 18.38
CA ILE A 143 -22.12 4.17 19.27
C ILE A 143 -20.69 3.76 18.89
N PHE A 144 -20.42 3.55 17.59
CA PHE A 144 -19.09 3.22 17.09
C PHE A 144 -18.06 4.30 17.45
N LEU A 145 -18.37 5.57 17.20
CA LEU A 145 -17.52 6.69 17.57
C LEU A 145 -17.18 6.68 19.07
N PHE A 146 -18.18 6.48 19.94
CA PHE A 146 -17.95 6.44 21.38
C PHE A 146 -17.04 5.27 21.79
N GLN A 147 -17.22 4.09 21.18
CA GLN A 147 -16.37 2.93 21.43
C GLN A 147 -14.93 3.13 20.95
N GLU A 148 -14.73 3.72 19.77
CA GLU A 148 -13.39 4.03 19.25
C GLU A 148 -12.69 5.09 20.11
N LEU A 149 -13.40 6.11 20.59
CA LEU A 149 -12.84 7.08 21.55
C LEU A 149 -12.38 6.38 22.85
N GLN A 150 -13.18 5.48 23.40
CA GLN A 150 -12.79 4.68 24.57
C GLN A 150 -11.58 3.79 24.29
N ARG A 151 -11.49 3.21 23.09
CA ARG A 151 -10.36 2.35 22.70
C ARG A 151 -9.08 3.15 22.54
N ILE A 152 -9.14 4.30 21.86
CA ILE A 152 -7.99 5.20 21.67
C ILE A 152 -7.48 5.70 23.03
N GLN A 153 -8.36 6.10 23.95
CA GLN A 153 -7.92 6.53 25.28
C GLN A 153 -7.18 5.41 26.03
N ARG A 154 -7.68 4.17 25.95
CA ARG A 154 -6.98 3.03 26.57
C ARG A 154 -5.59 2.81 25.99
N VAL A 155 -5.42 3.01 24.68
CA VAL A 155 -4.10 2.88 24.02
C VAL A 155 -3.17 4.03 24.42
N ILE A 156 -3.68 5.25 24.54
CA ILE A 156 -2.89 6.41 24.97
C ILE A 156 -2.46 6.30 26.44
N GLY A 157 -3.30 5.70 27.29
CA GLY A 157 -3.02 5.52 28.72
C GLY A 157 -2.11 4.33 29.09
N ILE A 158 -1.69 3.51 28.12
CA ILE A 158 -0.72 2.41 28.28
C ILE A 158 0.69 2.94 28.02
#